data_AF-A0A1B7MTY8-F1
#
_entry.id   AF-A0A1B7MTY8-F1
#
_cell.length_a   1.000
_cell.length_b   1.000
_cell.length_c   1.000
_cell.angle_alpha   90.00
_cell.angle_beta   90.00
_cell.angle_gamma   90.00
#
_symmetry.space_group_name_H-M   'P 1'
#
loop_
_entity.id
_entity.type
_entity.pdbx_description
1 polymer ?
#
loop_
_entity_poly.entity_id
_entity_poly.type
_entity_poly.pdbx_seq_one_letter_code
_entity_poly.pdbx_strand_id
1 'polypeptide(L)'
;MSNSIFPPCTMAGQMASIVLPGQSGLLWRTYVLCSDNKIHQIAMNDPNTLQFVDNLVGGPTPMPNSPIAAVSWGVTNFQARLFYFTEDNKVQEMYYTQSLARSIPGWEVTSTLGDVVPGSVALYAQVAASGDVLQEVRVGYQSPSNPETITESYWVGVGPWKTRTYPKEMN
;
A
#
# COMPACT_ATOMS: atom_id res chain seq x y z
N MET A 1 32.96 5.66 -6.20
CA MET A 1 31.89 6.67 -6.06
C MET A 1 30.66 5.94 -5.55
N SER A 2 30.13 6.34 -4.39
CA SER A 2 28.92 5.76 -3.81
C SER A 2 27.72 6.26 -4.62
N ASN A 3 27.16 5.40 -5.48
CA ASN A 3 25.88 5.66 -6.12
C ASN A 3 24.80 5.42 -5.07
N SER A 4 24.58 6.40 -4.19
CA SER A 4 23.49 6.36 -3.23
C SER A 4 22.17 6.30 -3.99
N ILE A 5 21.44 5.20 -3.82
CA ILE A 5 20.13 4.95 -4.47
C ILE A 5 19.03 5.83 -3.85
N PHE A 6 19.20 6.23 -2.59
CA PHE A 6 18.31 7.19 -1.96
C PHE A 6 18.64 8.62 -2.40
N PRO A 7 17.65 9.41 -2.86
CA PRO A 7 17.82 10.84 -3.02
C PRO A 7 18.13 11.49 -1.65
N PRO A 8 18.59 12.76 -1.63
CA PRO A 8 18.95 13.48 -0.41
C PRO A 8 17.80 13.76 0.60
N CYS A 9 16.63 13.12 0.48
CA CYS A 9 15.57 13.07 1.49
C CYS A 9 15.88 11.98 2.54
N THR A 10 16.93 12.22 3.33
CA THR A 10 17.74 11.27 4.11
C THR A 10 17.15 10.82 5.45
N MET A 11 15.87 10.46 5.51
CA MET A 11 15.39 9.46 6.48
C MET A 11 14.27 8.64 5.83
N ALA A 12 14.59 7.40 5.44
CA ALA A 12 13.56 6.44 5.09
C ALA A 12 12.77 6.13 6.37
N GLY A 13 11.47 6.45 6.36
CA GLY A 13 10.57 6.16 7.46
C GLY A 13 10.09 4.71 7.39
N GLN A 14 8.82 4.55 7.02
CA GLN A 14 8.15 3.26 6.93
C GLN A 14 8.29 2.68 5.52
N MET A 15 8.32 1.35 5.43
CA MET A 15 8.49 0.63 4.16
C MET A 15 7.54 -0.55 4.04
N ALA A 16 7.09 -0.82 2.81
CA ALA A 16 6.35 -2.04 2.48
C ALA A 16 6.89 -2.64 1.18
N SER A 17 6.95 -3.96 1.09
CA SER A 17 7.44 -4.66 -0.11
C SER A 17 6.42 -5.63 -0.64
N ILE A 18 6.33 -5.71 -1.96
CA ILE A 18 5.57 -6.72 -2.68
C ILE A 18 6.45 -7.35 -3.75
N VAL A 19 6.12 -8.60 -4.08
CA VAL A 19 6.75 -9.35 -5.17
C VAL A 19 5.69 -9.63 -6.22
N LEU A 20 6.07 -9.42 -7.46
CA LEU A 20 5.19 -9.53 -8.63
C LEU A 20 5.79 -10.53 -9.61
N PRO A 21 4.96 -11.31 -10.32
CA PRO A 21 5.43 -12.01 -11.49
C PRO A 21 5.72 -11.03 -12.62
N GLY A 22 6.86 -11.17 -13.29
CA GLY A 22 7.24 -10.47 -14.50
C GLY A 22 7.61 -11.45 -15.61
N GLN A 23 7.62 -10.97 -16.87
CA GLN A 23 7.88 -11.82 -18.04
C GLN A 23 9.22 -12.57 -17.98
N SER A 24 10.22 -11.99 -17.32
CA SER A 24 11.58 -12.55 -17.20
C SER A 24 11.93 -13.02 -15.78
N GLY A 25 10.97 -13.05 -14.85
CA GLY A 25 11.22 -13.39 -13.44
C GLY A 25 10.42 -12.55 -12.46
N LEU A 26 10.80 -12.58 -11.19
CA LEU A 26 10.11 -11.83 -10.12
C LEU A 26 10.53 -10.36 -10.14
N LEU A 27 9.55 -9.46 -10.11
CA LEU A 27 9.74 -8.03 -9.97
C LEU A 27 9.49 -7.66 -8.51
N TRP A 28 10.47 -7.04 -7.87
CA TRP A 28 10.33 -6.58 -6.49
C TRP A 28 10.00 -5.09 -6.51
N ARG A 29 9.03 -4.70 -5.68
CA ARG A 29 8.66 -3.30 -5.45
C ARG A 29 8.70 -3.04 -3.96
N THR A 30 9.53 -2.09 -3.55
CA THR A 30 9.54 -1.56 -2.20
C THR A 30 9.03 -0.13 -2.24
N TYR A 31 8.04 0.18 -1.41
CA TYR A 31 7.50 1.51 -1.23
C TYR A 31 8.10 2.10 0.03
N VAL A 32 8.56 3.34 -0.05
CA VAL A 32 9.25 4.03 1.04
C VAL A 32 8.60 5.38 1.24
N LEU A 33 8.15 5.66 2.47
CA LEU A 33 7.79 7.01 2.89
C LEU A 33 9.08 7.75 3.25
N CYS A 34 9.34 8.85 2.54
CA CYS A 34 10.50 9.70 2.79
C CYS A 34 10.12 10.95 3.59
N SER A 35 11.14 11.69 4.03
CA SER A 35 10.99 12.91 4.83
C SER A 35 10.30 14.08 4.12
N ASP A 36 10.08 13.98 2.81
CA ASP A 36 9.31 14.94 2.01
C ASP A 36 7.80 14.64 2.02
N ASN A 37 7.37 13.73 2.91
CA ASN A 37 6.00 13.22 3.02
C ASN A 37 5.47 12.63 1.71
N LYS A 38 6.36 12.05 0.88
CA LYS A 38 5.96 11.33 -0.33
C LYS A 38 6.33 9.87 -0.24
N ILE A 39 5.56 9.05 -0.95
CA ILE A 39 5.88 7.65 -1.14
C ILE A 39 6.63 7.51 -2.46
N HIS A 40 7.83 6.95 -2.38
CA HIS A 40 8.66 6.62 -3.53
C HIS A 40 8.70 5.12 -3.74
N GLN A 41 9.13 4.71 -4.94
CA GLN A 41 9.34 3.30 -5.26
C GLN A 41 10.82 3.00 -5.42
N ILE A 42 11.20 1.85 -4.90
CA ILE A 42 12.41 1.15 -5.26
C ILE A 42 11.99 -0.08 -6.06
N ALA A 43 12.33 -0.10 -7.35
CA ALA A 43 12.00 -1.18 -8.27
C ALA A 43 13.25 -2.00 -8.59
N MET A 44 13.18 -3.30 -8.34
CA MET A 44 14.20 -4.26 -8.78
C MET A 44 13.55 -5.18 -9.81
N ASN A 45 13.96 -5.03 -11.06
CA ASN A 45 13.41 -5.78 -12.21
C ASN A 45 14.27 -7.00 -12.56
N ASP A 46 15.53 -6.99 -12.14
CA ASP A 46 16.45 -8.12 -12.16
C ASP A 46 17.39 -8.02 -10.94
N PRO A 47 18.10 -9.10 -10.55
CA PRO A 47 18.93 -9.12 -9.35
C PRO A 47 20.05 -8.07 -9.30
N ASN A 48 20.39 -7.44 -10.44
CA ASN A 48 21.51 -6.52 -10.55
C ASN A 48 21.08 -5.07 -10.79
N THR A 49 19.79 -4.81 -11.03
CA THR A 49 19.30 -3.44 -11.29
C THR A 49 18.33 -2.99 -10.22
N LEU A 50 18.65 -1.83 -9.64
CA LEU A 50 17.88 -1.20 -8.58
C LEU A 50 17.56 0.23 -9.04
N GLN A 51 16.28 0.47 -9.31
CA GLN A 51 15.80 1.73 -9.87
C GLN A 51 14.98 2.47 -8.82
N PHE A 52 15.34 3.74 -8.58
CA PHE A 52 14.52 4.65 -7.79
C PHE A 52 13.52 5.34 -8.70
N VAL A 53 12.23 5.22 -8.39
CA VAL A 53 11.15 5.96 -9.05
C VAL A 53 10.69 7.04 -8.09
N ASP A 54 10.93 8.28 -8.50
CA ASP A 54 10.53 9.44 -7.73
C ASP A 54 9.01 9.64 -7.77
N ASN A 55 8.42 9.86 -6.61
CA ASN A 55 7.01 10.15 -6.37
C ASN A 55 6.00 9.21 -7.06
N LEU A 56 5.48 8.22 -6.32
CA LEU A 56 4.58 7.20 -6.86
C LEU A 56 3.27 7.78 -7.44
N VAL A 57 2.61 8.73 -6.75
CA VAL A 57 1.42 9.51 -7.22
C VAL A 57 1.24 10.81 -6.42
N GLY A 58 0.61 11.84 -7.01
CA GLY A 58 0.13 13.06 -6.33
C GLY A 58 -1.22 12.91 -5.61
N GLY A 59 -1.35 11.94 -4.70
CA GLY A 59 -2.55 11.74 -3.87
C GLY A 59 -2.57 12.55 -2.56
N PRO A 60 -3.53 12.29 -1.66
CA PRO A 60 -3.55 12.86 -0.32
C PRO A 60 -2.20 12.67 0.37
N THR A 61 -1.66 13.73 0.97
CA THR A 61 -0.36 13.70 1.63
C THR A 61 -0.36 12.68 2.78
N PRO A 62 0.55 11.69 2.77
CA PRO A 62 0.81 10.85 3.92
C PRO A 62 1.16 11.69 5.15
N MET A 63 0.65 11.30 6.33
CA MET A 63 1.12 11.91 7.57
C MET A 63 2.62 11.62 7.79
N PRO A 64 3.36 12.48 8.51
CA PRO A 64 4.72 12.18 8.91
C PRO A 64 4.82 10.82 9.61
N ASN A 65 5.76 9.98 9.17
CA ASN A 65 5.95 8.60 9.67
C ASN A 65 4.73 7.67 9.51
N SER A 66 3.81 7.99 8.60
CA SER A 66 2.69 7.13 8.25
C SER A 66 3.15 5.68 7.99
N PRO A 67 2.54 4.66 8.61
CA PRO A 67 2.81 3.28 8.27
C PRO A 67 2.34 3.01 6.83
N ILE A 68 3.03 2.10 6.16
CA ILE A 68 2.69 1.68 4.80
C ILE A 68 2.41 0.17 4.83
N ALA A 69 1.32 -0.24 4.17
CA ALA A 69 1.06 -1.65 3.89
C ALA A 69 0.79 -1.84 2.40
N ALA A 70 1.29 -2.92 1.82
CA ALA A 70 1.16 -3.20 0.40
C ALA A 70 0.78 -4.66 0.16
N VAL A 71 -0.06 -4.90 -0.85
CA VAL A 71 -0.44 -6.24 -1.32
C VAL A 71 -0.45 -6.29 -2.84
N SER A 72 -0.14 -7.45 -3.41
CA SER A 72 -0.17 -7.71 -4.84
C SER A 72 -0.92 -9.00 -5.18
N TRP A 73 -1.48 -9.05 -6.39
CA TRP A 73 -2.00 -10.26 -7.00
C TRP A 73 -2.01 -10.12 -8.53
N GLY A 74 -2.48 -11.17 -9.22
CA GLY A 74 -2.50 -11.22 -10.68
C GLY A 74 -1.29 -11.93 -11.27
N VAL A 75 -1.52 -12.59 -12.39
CA VAL A 75 -0.52 -13.32 -13.20
C VAL A 75 -0.42 -12.68 -14.58
N THR A 76 -1.55 -12.38 -15.21
CA THR A 76 -1.61 -11.74 -16.53
C THR A 76 -1.90 -10.25 -16.40
N ASN A 77 -2.77 -9.88 -15.45
CA ASN A 77 -3.15 -8.50 -15.16
C ASN A 77 -2.70 -8.19 -13.74
N PHE A 78 -1.43 -7.79 -13.63
CA PHE A 78 -0.83 -7.48 -12.34
C PHE A 78 -1.56 -6.30 -11.69
N GLN A 79 -1.89 -6.48 -10.42
CA GLN A 79 -2.56 -5.50 -9.60
C GLN A 79 -1.87 -5.40 -8.23
N ALA A 80 -1.80 -4.19 -7.70
CA ALA A 80 -1.37 -3.96 -6.34
C ALA A 80 -2.23 -2.91 -5.65
N ARG A 81 -2.28 -3.00 -4.33
CA ARG A 81 -2.83 -1.97 -3.47
C ARG A 81 -1.78 -1.54 -2.46
N LEU A 82 -1.77 -0.24 -2.20
CA LEU A 82 -0.95 0.40 -1.20
C LEU A 82 -1.86 1.17 -0.25
N PHE A 83 -1.59 1.06 1.04
CA PHE A 83 -2.35 1.71 2.09
C PHE A 83 -1.42 2.52 2.97
N TYR A 84 -1.90 3.70 3.37
CA TYR A 84 -1.19 4.60 4.26
C TYR A 84 -2.17 5.51 5.00
N PHE A 85 -1.72 6.12 6.08
CA PHE A 85 -2.45 7.17 6.79
C PHE A 85 -2.15 8.56 6.21
N THR A 86 -3.18 9.36 5.99
CA THR A 86 -3.09 10.74 5.51
C THR A 86 -2.91 11.73 6.67
N GLU A 87 -2.48 12.95 6.38
CA GLU A 87 -2.40 14.05 7.36
C GLU A 87 -3.75 14.33 8.06
N ASP A 88 -4.86 14.05 7.38
CA ASP A 88 -6.23 14.20 7.91
C ASP A 88 -6.68 13.00 8.78
N ASN A 89 -5.75 12.13 9.19
CA ASN A 89 -6.01 10.91 9.95
C ASN A 89 -7.03 10.00 9.26
N LYS A 90 -6.85 9.76 7.96
CA LYS A 90 -7.63 8.78 7.20
C LYS A 90 -6.77 7.64 6.68
N VAL A 91 -7.35 6.46 6.51
CA VAL A 91 -6.73 5.36 5.76
C VAL A 91 -7.00 5.56 4.28
N GLN A 92 -5.96 5.76 3.47
CA GLN A 92 -6.07 5.95 2.03
C GLN A 92 -5.60 4.72 1.26
N GLU A 93 -6.34 4.36 0.22
CA GLU A 93 -5.97 3.35 -0.76
C GLU A 93 -5.38 4.00 -2.02
N MET A 94 -4.26 3.45 -2.48
CA MET A 94 -3.80 3.58 -3.86
C MET A 94 -3.87 2.22 -4.54
N TYR A 95 -4.24 2.23 -5.80
CA TYR A 95 -4.41 1.03 -6.61
C TYR A 95 -3.57 1.12 -7.86
N TYR A 96 -2.83 0.06 -8.16
CA TYR A 96 -2.09 -0.11 -9.39
C TYR A 96 -2.75 -1.19 -10.24
N THR A 97 -2.86 -0.90 -11.53
CA THR A 97 -3.25 -1.91 -12.52
C THR A 97 -2.36 -1.85 -13.75
N GLN A 98 -1.78 -2.99 -14.08
CA GLN A 98 -1.15 -3.25 -15.36
C GLN A 98 -2.08 -4.17 -16.15
N SER A 99 -3.08 -3.58 -16.77
CA SER A 99 -3.93 -4.28 -17.74
C SER A 99 -3.35 -4.11 -19.14
N LEU A 100 -3.31 -5.19 -19.92
CA LEU A 100 -3.00 -5.14 -21.36
C LEU A 100 -3.97 -4.24 -22.14
N ALA A 101 -5.17 -4.00 -21.61
CA ALA A 101 -6.17 -3.12 -22.20
C ALA A 101 -5.99 -1.64 -21.81
N ARG A 102 -5.17 -1.33 -20.79
CA ARG A 102 -4.83 0.06 -20.43
C ARG A 102 -3.57 0.48 -21.18
N SER A 103 -3.65 1.58 -21.91
CA SER A 103 -2.55 2.13 -22.71
C SER A 103 -1.36 2.58 -21.87
N ILE A 104 -1.58 2.88 -20.58
CA ILE A 104 -0.53 3.28 -19.63
C ILE A 104 -0.82 2.60 -18.28
N PRO A 105 0.03 1.68 -17.81
CA PRO A 105 -0.07 1.15 -16.46
C PRO A 105 0.30 2.24 -15.45
N GLY A 106 -0.39 2.30 -14.33
CA GLY A 106 -0.20 3.40 -13.39
C GLY A 106 -0.88 3.18 -12.06
N TRP A 107 -0.41 3.95 -11.08
CA TRP A 107 -1.03 4.07 -9.78
C TRP A 107 -2.13 5.13 -9.81
N GLU A 108 -3.24 4.83 -9.15
CA GLU A 108 -4.39 5.71 -9.00
C GLU A 108 -4.74 5.82 -7.52
N VAL A 109 -5.12 7.02 -7.10
CA VAL A 109 -5.73 7.24 -5.78
C VAL A 109 -7.18 6.78 -5.86
N THR A 110 -7.60 5.95 -4.91
CA THR A 110 -8.96 5.41 -4.91
C THR A 110 -9.65 5.72 -3.59
N SER A 111 -10.01 4.70 -2.80
CA SER A 111 -10.93 4.84 -1.69
C SER A 111 -10.24 5.38 -0.42
N THR A 112 -10.95 6.21 0.33
CA THR A 112 -10.65 6.46 1.74
C THR A 112 -11.44 5.46 2.58
N LEU A 113 -10.76 4.60 3.35
CA LEU A 113 -11.38 3.43 3.99
C LEU A 113 -12.02 3.76 5.34
N GLY A 114 -11.49 4.75 6.06
CA GLY A 114 -12.02 5.20 7.34
C GLY A 114 -11.08 6.12 8.10
N ASP A 115 -11.52 6.51 9.29
CA ASP A 115 -10.76 7.33 10.24
C ASP A 115 -9.75 6.49 11.03
N VAL A 116 -8.55 7.04 11.23
CA VAL A 116 -7.52 6.44 12.09
C VAL A 116 -7.34 7.26 13.38
N VAL A 117 -7.03 6.59 14.48
CA VAL A 117 -6.62 7.25 15.73
C VAL A 117 -5.39 8.12 15.45
N PRO A 118 -5.40 9.42 15.81
CA PRO A 118 -4.23 10.27 15.64
C PRO A 118 -2.98 9.69 16.30
N GLY A 119 -1.88 9.61 15.53
CA GLY A 119 -0.62 9.04 15.99
C GLY A 119 -0.54 7.51 15.98
N SER A 120 -1.57 6.81 15.49
CA SER A 120 -1.51 5.36 15.30
C SER A 120 -0.42 4.98 14.30
N VAL A 121 0.27 3.88 14.60
CA VAL A 121 1.24 3.23 13.70
C VAL A 121 0.79 1.83 13.30
N ALA A 122 -0.39 1.39 13.76
CA ALA A 122 -0.90 0.05 13.50
C ALA A 122 -1.62 0.00 12.16
N LEU A 123 -0.95 -0.54 11.14
CA LEU A 123 -1.53 -0.81 9.82
C LEU A 123 -1.05 -2.16 9.31
N TYR A 124 -1.97 -2.96 8.78
CA TYR A 124 -1.64 -4.12 7.97
C TYR A 124 -2.58 -4.23 6.77
N ALA A 125 -2.15 -4.96 5.75
CA ALA A 125 -2.99 -5.35 4.63
C ALA A 125 -2.77 -6.83 4.30
N GLN A 126 -3.84 -7.50 3.87
CA GLN A 126 -3.84 -8.89 3.43
C GLN A 126 -4.70 -9.02 2.18
N VAL A 127 -4.33 -9.98 1.33
CA VAL A 127 -5.06 -10.26 0.10
C VAL A 127 -5.29 -11.76 -0.03
N ALA A 128 -6.48 -12.14 -0.47
CA ALA A 128 -6.78 -13.46 -0.98
C ALA A 128 -7.16 -13.33 -2.46
N ALA A 129 -6.43 -14.02 -3.31
CA ALA A 129 -6.64 -14.02 -4.76
C ALA A 129 -6.26 -15.37 -5.36
N SER A 130 -6.93 -15.74 -6.45
CA SER A 130 -6.62 -16.91 -7.26
C SER A 130 -6.25 -16.46 -8.66
N GLY A 131 -4.95 -16.34 -8.92
CA GLY A 131 -4.44 -15.78 -10.18
C GLY A 131 -4.84 -14.31 -10.34
N ASP A 132 -5.51 -13.99 -11.44
CA ASP A 132 -6.05 -12.64 -11.74
C ASP A 132 -7.37 -12.32 -11.01
N VAL A 133 -7.98 -13.32 -10.34
CA VAL A 133 -9.27 -13.15 -9.67
C VAL A 133 -9.06 -12.75 -8.21
N LEU A 134 -9.36 -11.49 -7.90
CA LEU A 134 -9.38 -10.99 -6.53
C LEU A 134 -10.60 -11.55 -5.79
N GLN A 135 -10.39 -12.17 -4.63
CA GLN A 135 -11.47 -12.67 -3.79
C GLN A 135 -11.72 -11.72 -2.63
N GLU A 136 -10.65 -11.29 -1.97
CA GLU A 136 -10.75 -10.48 -0.76
C GLU A 136 -9.50 -9.62 -0.55
N VAL A 137 -9.71 -8.42 0.00
CA VAL A 137 -8.66 -7.58 0.59
C VAL A 137 -9.10 -7.17 1.98
N ARG A 138 -8.20 -7.22 2.95
CA ARG A 138 -8.42 -6.77 4.32
C ARG A 138 -7.35 -5.77 4.70
N VAL A 139 -7.75 -4.72 5.40
CA VAL A 139 -6.88 -3.64 5.88
C VAL A 139 -7.25 -3.36 7.32
N GLY A 140 -6.33 -3.67 8.25
CA GLY A 140 -6.55 -3.44 9.67
C GLY A 140 -5.83 -2.19 10.15
N TYR A 141 -6.51 -1.41 10.98
CA TYR A 141 -6.03 -0.18 11.60
C TYR A 141 -6.78 0.09 12.91
N GLN A 142 -6.31 1.06 13.71
CA GLN A 142 -7.04 1.51 14.90
C GLN A 142 -7.91 2.71 14.56
N SER A 143 -9.24 2.61 14.73
CA SER A 143 -10.16 3.72 14.48
C SER A 143 -10.49 4.49 15.76
N PRO A 144 -10.81 5.80 15.69
CA PRO A 144 -11.17 6.59 16.87
C PRO A 144 -12.42 6.09 17.61
N SER A 145 -13.34 5.42 16.90
CA SER A 145 -14.55 4.85 17.52
C SER A 145 -14.27 3.57 18.29
N ASN A 146 -13.16 2.88 17.99
CA ASN A 146 -12.77 1.62 18.60
C ASN A 146 -11.24 1.57 18.83
N PRO A 147 -10.68 2.49 19.65
CA PRO A 147 -9.23 2.69 19.73
C PRO A 147 -8.49 1.53 20.42
N GLU A 148 -9.19 0.76 21.26
CA GLU A 148 -8.62 -0.37 22.01
C GLU A 148 -8.59 -1.69 21.21
N THR A 149 -9.04 -1.70 19.95
CA THR A 149 -9.07 -2.91 19.11
C THR A 149 -8.75 -2.58 17.65
N ILE A 150 -8.66 -3.62 16.82
CA ILE A 150 -8.49 -3.48 15.38
C ILE A 150 -9.86 -3.26 14.73
N THR A 151 -9.92 -2.18 13.96
CA THR A 151 -10.92 -1.96 12.92
C THR A 151 -10.38 -2.50 11.62
N GLU A 152 -11.17 -3.29 10.91
CA GLU A 152 -10.80 -3.86 9.63
C GLU A 152 -11.74 -3.37 8.53
N SER A 153 -11.18 -2.66 7.56
CA SER A 153 -11.85 -2.42 6.29
C SER A 153 -11.58 -3.60 5.38
N TYR A 154 -12.64 -4.16 4.80
CA TYR A 154 -12.54 -5.32 3.94
C TYR A 154 -13.37 -5.15 2.67
N TRP A 155 -12.85 -5.71 1.59
CA TRP A 155 -13.50 -5.78 0.29
C TRP A 155 -13.61 -7.26 -0.09
N VAL A 156 -14.80 -7.72 -0.48
CA VAL A 156 -15.05 -9.12 -0.88
C VAL A 156 -15.90 -9.14 -2.14
N GLY A 157 -15.36 -9.71 -3.22
CA GLY A 157 -16.08 -10.00 -4.46
C GLY A 157 -16.46 -8.78 -5.30
N VAL A 158 -17.69 -8.28 -5.19
CA VAL A 158 -18.13 -7.07 -5.92
C VAL A 158 -18.91 -6.18 -4.96
N GLY A 159 -18.57 -4.89 -4.94
CA GLY A 159 -19.21 -3.91 -4.07
C GLY A 159 -18.24 -2.92 -3.43
N PRO A 160 -18.76 -2.06 -2.54
CA PRO A 160 -17.93 -1.11 -1.81
C PRO A 160 -17.14 -1.80 -0.70
N TRP A 161 -16.11 -1.11 -0.22
CA TRP A 161 -15.47 -1.43 1.05
C TRP A 161 -16.49 -1.46 2.19
N LYS A 162 -16.32 -2.40 3.10
CA LYS A 162 -17.09 -2.55 4.33
C LYS A 162 -16.15 -2.47 5.52
N THR A 163 -16.69 -2.23 6.71
CA THR A 163 -15.90 -2.13 7.94
C THR A 163 -16.47 -3.05 9.01
N ARG A 164 -15.58 -3.67 9.79
CA ARG A 164 -15.91 -4.43 10.99
C ARG A 164 -14.91 -4.13 12.11
N THR A 165 -15.28 -4.45 13.34
CA THR A 165 -14.37 -4.40 14.48
C THR A 165 -14.35 -5.76 15.16
N TYR A 166 -13.18 -6.13 15.70
CA TYR A 166 -13.06 -7.36 16.46
C TYR A 166 -13.38 -7.05 17.93
N PRO A 167 -14.34 -7.76 18.55
CA PRO A 167 -14.65 -7.55 19.95
C PRO A 167 -13.42 -7.88 20.81
N LYS A 168 -13.23 -7.11 21.88
CA LYS A 168 -12.29 -7.46 22.94
C LYS A 168 -12.81 -8.75 23.57
N GLU A 169 -12.10 -9.87 23.42
CA GLU A 169 -12.42 -11.05 24.22
C GLU A 169 -12.23 -10.67 25.69
N MET A 170 -13.32 -10.62 26.45
CA MET A 170 -13.27 -10.44 27.89
C MET A 170 -12.93 -11.81 28.49
N ASN A 171 -11.67 -11.99 28.87
CA ASN A 171 -11.25 -13.08 29.76
C ASN A 171 -11.78 -12.87 31.18
#